data_AF-A0A935XNX5-F1
#
_entry.id   AF-A0A935XNX5-F1
#
_cell.length_a   1.000
_cell.length_b   1.000
_cell.length_c   1.000
_cell.angle_alpha   90.00
_cell.angle_beta   90.00
_cell.angle_gamma   90.00
#
_symmetry.space_group_name_H-M   'P 1'
#
loop_
_entity.id
_entity.type
_entity.pdbx_description
1 polymer ?
#
loop_
_entity_poly.entity_id
_entity_poly.type
_entity_poly.pdbx_seq_one_letter_code
_entity_poly.pdbx_strand_id
1 'polypeptide(L)' 'MSMLADQIAYVALASNDPAATCAVFEGHFGLPRAEFDSPEGRVPVYALGRSALAVFPAPATR' A
#
# COMPACT_ATOMS: atom_id res chain seq x y z
N MET A 1 -5.73 8.35 25.14
CA MET A 1 -5.51 8.65 23.71
C MET A 1 -4.79 7.45 23.11
N SER A 2 -5.39 6.83 22.08
CA SER A 2 -5.10 5.46 21.64
C SER A 2 -3.67 5.27 21.14
N MET A 3 -2.93 4.33 21.74
CA MET A 3 -1.52 3.98 21.45
C MET A 3 -1.32 3.11 20.20
N LEU A 4 -2.39 2.57 19.59
CA LEU A 4 -2.27 1.56 18.54
C LEU A 4 -1.96 2.13 17.15
N ALA A 5 -2.49 3.32 16.82
CA ALA A 5 -2.29 3.92 15.49
C ALA A 5 -0.87 4.48 15.30
N ASP A 6 -0.14 4.77 16.37
CA ASP A 6 1.23 5.32 16.32
C ASP A 6 2.32 4.23 16.24
N GLN A 7 1.93 2.94 16.23
CA GLN A 7 2.86 1.80 16.23
C GLN A 7 2.92 1.03 14.90
N ILE A 8 2.07 1.35 13.92
CA ILE A 8 2.04 0.61 12.66
C ILE A 8 3.04 1.25 11.70
N ALA A 9 4.14 0.53 11.43
CA ALA A 9 5.11 0.99 10.43
C ALA A 9 4.50 1.00 9.02
N TYR A 10 3.76 -0.05 8.66
CA TYR A 10 3.03 -0.10 7.40
C TYR A 10 1.92 -1.17 7.41
N VAL A 11 1.02 -1.06 6.43
CA VAL A 11 0.00 -2.05 6.10
C VAL A 11 0.29 -2.61 4.71
N ALA A 12 0.32 -3.94 4.57
CA ALA A 12 0.36 -4.62 3.28
C ALA A 12 -1.07 -4.92 2.81
N LEU A 13 -1.43 -4.42 1.64
CA LEU A 13 -2.73 -4.66 1.00
C LEU A 13 -2.56 -5.64 -0.16
N ALA A 14 -3.11 -6.84 0.01
CA ALA A 14 -3.23 -7.81 -1.08
C ALA A 14 -4.42 -7.42 -1.97
N SER A 15 -4.18 -7.28 -3.27
CA SER A 15 -5.20 -6.91 -4.26
C SER A 15 -5.17 -7.80 -5.48
N ASN A 16 -6.35 -8.18 -5.97
CA ASN A 16 -6.48 -8.89 -7.25
C ASN A 16 -6.11 -8.02 -8.45
N ASP A 17 -6.19 -6.70 -8.30
CA ASP A 17 -5.76 -5.72 -9.29
C ASP A 17 -5.02 -4.56 -8.61
N PRO A 18 -3.70 -4.69 -8.41
CA PRO A 18 -2.88 -3.65 -7.82
C PRO A 18 -2.93 -2.33 -8.60
N ALA A 19 -3.06 -2.37 -9.93
CA ALA A 19 -3.08 -1.17 -10.75
C ALA A 19 -4.37 -0.36 -10.55
N ALA A 20 -5.52 -1.01 -10.57
CA ALA A 20 -6.80 -0.37 -10.24
C ALA A 20 -6.83 0.16 -8.81
N THR A 21 -6.24 -0.58 -7.86
CA THR A 21 -6.12 -0.15 -6.46
C THR A 21 -5.29 1.13 -6.33
N CYS A 22 -4.17 1.20 -7.03
CA CYS A 22 -3.33 2.40 -7.07
C CYS A 22 -4.06 3.60 -7.68
N ALA A 23 -4.76 3.39 -8.80
CA ALA A 23 -5.56 4.44 -9.43
C ALA A 23 -6.62 5.03 -8.48
N VAL A 24 -7.21 4.20 -7.62
CA VAL A 24 -8.15 4.66 -6.58
C VAL A 24 -7.43 5.52 -5.53
N PHE A 25 -6.28 5.08 -5.03
CA PHE A 25 -5.48 5.84 -4.04
C PHE A 25 -4.99 7.19 -4.57
N GLU A 26 -4.52 7.21 -5.81
CA GLU A 26 -4.04 8.43 -6.46
C GLU A 26 -5.22 9.37 -6.80
N GLY A 27 -6.28 8.85 -7.43
CA GLY A 27 -7.38 9.66 -7.95
C GLY A 27 -8.40 10.10 -6.91
N HIS A 28 -8.79 9.22 -5.98
CA HIS A 28 -9.84 9.53 -4.99
C HIS A 28 -9.29 10.04 -3.67
N PHE A 29 -8.10 9.59 -3.27
CA PHE A 29 -7.49 9.98 -1.99
C PHE A 29 -6.33 10.98 -2.16
N GLY A 30 -5.89 11.25 -3.40
CA GLY A 30 -4.81 12.19 -3.67
C GLY A 30 -3.47 11.75 -3.08
N LEU A 31 -3.30 10.44 -2.84
CA LEU A 31 -2.09 9.93 -2.19
C LEU A 31 -0.94 9.87 -3.20
N PRO A 32 0.22 10.51 -2.91
CA PRO A 32 1.36 10.44 -3.80
C PRO A 32 1.97 9.04 -3.76
N ARG A 33 2.15 8.44 -4.94
CA ARG A 33 2.76 7.13 -5.09
C ARG A 33 4.29 7.23 -5.06
N ALA A 34 4.90 6.35 -4.26
CA ALA A 34 6.30 5.98 -4.36
C ALA A 34 6.41 4.54 -4.87
N GLU A 35 7.55 4.22 -5.47
CA GLU A 35 7.89 2.85 -5.89
C GLU A 35 9.01 2.34 -4.99
N PHE A 36 8.86 1.14 -4.45
CA PHE A 36 9.89 0.45 -3.69
C PHE A 36 10.35 -0.79 -4.45
N ASP A 37 11.65 -0.89 -4.74
CA ASP A 37 12.22 -2.08 -5.37
C ASP A 37 12.36 -3.21 -4.32
N SER A 38 11.64 -4.31 -4.54
CA SER A 38 11.75 -5.54 -3.73
C SER A 38 12.33 -6.68 -4.58
N PRO A 39 12.85 -7.76 -3.96
CA PRO A 39 13.31 -8.94 -4.68
C PRO A 39 12.26 -9.57 -5.61
N GLU A 40 10.97 -9.36 -5.32
CA GLU A 40 9.85 -9.91 -6.07
C GLU A 40 9.29 -8.93 -7.13
N GLY A 41 9.85 -7.72 -7.21
CA GLY A 41 9.44 -6.67 -8.14
C GLY A 41 9.18 -5.33 -7.47
N ARG A 42 8.71 -4.35 -8.25
CA ARG A 42 8.34 -3.03 -7.74
C ARG A 42 7.02 -3.08 -6.99
N VAL A 43 7.02 -2.50 -5.80
CA VAL A 43 5.86 -2.40 -4.91
C VAL A 43 5.43 -0.94 -4.83
N PRO A 44 4.17 -0.62 -5.21
CA PRO A 44 3.60 0.70 -4.97
C PRO A 44 3.43 0.95 -3.47
N VAL A 45 3.93 2.08 -2.99
CA VAL A 45 3.86 2.48 -1.58
C VAL A 45 3.31 3.90 -1.46
N TYR A 46 2.44 4.11 -0.48
CA TYR A 46 1.82 5.40 -0.17
C TYR A 46 2.11 5.79 1.27
N ALA A 47 2.50 7.04 1.49
CA ALA A 47 2.69 7.57 2.83
C ALA A 47 1.35 7.94 3.48
N LEU A 48 1.12 7.46 4.70
CA LEU A 48 -0.05 7.75 5.53
C LEU A 48 0.43 8.26 6.89
N GLY A 49 0.74 9.55 6.97
CA GLY A 49 1.31 10.15 8.18
C GLY A 49 2.68 9.53 8.51
N ARG A 50 2.75 8.77 9.61
CA ARG A 50 3.97 8.06 10.05
C ARG A 50 4.00 6.58 9.64
N SER A 51 2.98 6.13 8.93
CA SER A 51 2.83 4.77 8.42
C SER A 51 2.90 4.77 6.90
N ALA A 52 3.02 3.59 6.31
CA ALA A 52 2.91 3.39 4.87
C ALA A 52 1.82 2.38 4.50
N LEU A 53 1.33 2.44 3.28
CA LEU A 53 0.47 1.44 2.67
C LEU A 53 1.18 0.87 1.45
N ALA A 54 1.44 -0.43 1.42
CA ALA A 54 2.11 -1.11 0.33
C ALA A 54 1.13 -2.06 -0.37
N VAL A 55 1.07 -2.01 -1.70
CA VAL A 55 0.09 -2.78 -2.49
C VAL A 55 0.78 -3.97 -3.15
N PHE A 56 0.26 -5.17 -2.92
CA PHE A 56 0.77 -6.42 -3.45
C PHE A 56 -0.29 -7.14 -4.27
N PRO A 57 0.09 -7.92 -5.29
CA PRO A 57 -0.83 -8.86 -5.91
C PRO A 57 -1.33 -9.87 -4.85
N ALA A 58 -2.63 -10.16 -4.86
CA ALA A 58 -3.20 -11.18 -4.00
C ALA A 58 -2.68 -12.57 -4.43
N PRO A 59 -2.37 -13.46 -3.48
CA PRO A 59 -2.02 -14.83 -3.81
C PRO A 59 -3.19 -15.49 -4.54
N ALA A 60 -2.89 -16.22 -5.61
CA ALA A 60 -3.90 -17.00 -6.33
C ALA A 60 -4.58 -17.96 -5.34
N THR A 61 -5.88 -17.76 -5.11
CA THR A 61 -6.67 -18.66 -4.27
C THR A 61 -6.82 -19.97 -5.04
N ARG A 62 -6.21 -21.05 -4.54
CA ARG A 62 -6.26 -22.38 -5.15
C ARG A 62 -7.43 -23.19 -4.62
#